data_AF-A0A7C3IE26-F1
#
_entry.id   AF-A0A7C3IE26-F1
#
_cell.length_a   1.000
_cell.length_b   1.000
_cell.length_c   1.000
_cell.angle_alpha   90.00
_cell.angle_beta   90.00
_cell.angle_gamma   90.00
#
_symmetry.space_group_name_H-M   'P 1'
#
loop_
_entity.id
_entity.type
_entity.pdbx_description
1 polymer ?
#
loop_
_entity_poly.entity_id
_entity_poly.type
_entity_poly.pdbx_seq_one_letter_code
_entity_poly.pdbx_strand_id
1 'polypeptide(L)'
;MTIEQEDILYEFLEERLEPFTVSDVVEEIYKVDPTGNFRLADEVHTFIEKRRLAFPLPNRYYQTRRGYFEGARFVIRPSRLEIQNGILIPGHRCLPFENPMLFPHEFQFVWKGEPIPKITTEGSPEEFYPYYSLYGEEYAPQYIARDNPDNESAFSANPYEEPGEVSITTLDLRALYRETGLVPGNGLVVQVSDWKAGVFTILDVWRESALSEAAAEWARLLEQGFFTAFETIGPGTSTEEQLVFAFWFGGPRLLDIPAMDVETFMYSYTEKIDTVSYGMETRFWYAGKEIPDGHPWAEDGSPPDKTELEEMLYTYGLPVSEYVIQSYVRDALYQQDNALPALLGRIVPAPITLSLEDELFLSQYLMEVYEEFSRTYSI
;
A
#
# COMPACT_ATOMS: atom_id res chain seq x y z
N MET A 1 -0.84 6.97 17.58
CA MET A 1 -1.82 7.93 17.02
C MET A 1 -3.21 7.51 17.47
N THR A 2 -4.13 8.47 17.62
CA THR A 2 -5.56 8.17 17.79
C THR A 2 -6.20 7.84 16.44
N ILE A 3 -7.38 7.22 16.42
CA ILE A 3 -8.12 6.93 15.18
C ILE A 3 -8.36 8.21 14.36
N GLU A 4 -8.75 9.29 15.02
CA GLU A 4 -8.99 10.59 14.36
C GLU A 4 -7.72 11.16 13.72
N GLN A 5 -6.56 11.00 14.37
CA GLN A 5 -5.26 11.40 13.81
C GLN A 5 -4.87 10.54 12.60
N GLU A 6 -5.18 9.24 12.63
CA GLU A 6 -4.97 8.34 11.48
C GLU A 6 -5.88 8.74 10.30
N ASP A 7 -7.16 9.05 10.56
CA ASP A 7 -8.09 9.50 9.51
C ASP A 7 -7.60 10.79 8.83
N ILE A 8 -7.09 11.76 9.60
CA ILE A 8 -6.50 12.99 9.06
C ILE A 8 -5.25 12.68 8.22
N LEU A 9 -4.40 11.75 8.67
CA LEU A 9 -3.24 11.31 7.88
C LEU A 9 -3.69 10.71 6.54
N TYR A 10 -4.69 9.82 6.55
CA TYR A 10 -5.21 9.24 5.31
C TYR A 10 -5.81 10.29 4.37
N GLU A 11 -6.62 11.21 4.90
CA GLU A 11 -7.20 12.31 4.13
C GLU A 11 -6.11 13.20 3.51
N PHE A 12 -5.08 13.55 4.30
CA PHE A 12 -3.93 14.31 3.82
C PHE A 12 -3.24 13.61 2.64
N LEU A 13 -2.99 12.30 2.77
CA LEU A 13 -2.32 11.52 1.73
C LEU A 13 -3.16 11.38 0.45
N GLU A 14 -4.48 11.32 0.57
CA GLU A 14 -5.41 11.29 -0.57
C GLU A 14 -5.57 12.65 -1.26
N GLU A 15 -5.29 13.76 -0.59
CA GLU A 15 -5.48 15.11 -1.14
C GLU A 15 -4.20 15.75 -1.67
N ARG A 16 -3.07 15.44 -1.04
CA ARG A 16 -1.80 16.09 -1.33
C ARG A 16 -1.22 15.61 -2.66
N LEU A 17 -0.90 16.55 -3.56
CA LEU A 17 -0.22 16.28 -4.84
C LEU A 17 1.30 16.53 -4.75
N GLU A 18 1.71 17.57 -4.04
CA GLU A 18 3.13 17.93 -3.97
C GLU A 18 3.89 17.09 -2.93
N PRO A 19 5.22 16.92 -3.08
CA PRO A 19 6.05 16.35 -2.04
C PRO A 19 5.81 17.00 -0.67
N PHE A 20 5.91 16.21 0.37
CA PHE A 20 5.66 16.63 1.74
C PHE A 20 6.68 16.03 2.71
N THR A 21 6.70 16.54 3.92
CA THR A 21 7.51 16.09 5.04
C THR A 21 6.60 15.62 6.18
N VAL A 22 7.15 14.87 7.14
CA VAL A 22 6.41 14.50 8.36
C VAL A 22 5.86 15.72 9.08
N SER A 23 6.61 16.83 9.09
CA SER A 23 6.18 18.08 9.71
C SER A 23 4.91 18.64 9.08
N ASP A 24 4.76 18.56 7.74
CA ASP A 24 3.56 19.04 7.06
C ASP A 24 2.31 18.28 7.54
N VAL A 25 2.42 16.95 7.72
CA VAL A 25 1.31 16.12 8.21
C VAL A 25 0.98 16.43 9.67
N VAL A 26 2.01 16.55 10.50
CA VAL A 26 1.86 16.88 11.92
C VAL A 26 1.17 18.24 12.09
N GLU A 27 1.52 19.23 11.26
CA GLU A 27 0.86 20.53 11.24
C GLU A 27 -0.63 20.42 10.89
N GLU A 28 -1.02 19.57 9.94
CA GLU A 28 -2.43 19.35 9.62
C GLU A 28 -3.19 18.65 10.76
N ILE A 29 -2.59 17.64 11.38
CA ILE A 29 -3.18 16.96 12.54
C ILE A 29 -3.42 17.95 13.69
N TYR A 30 -2.43 18.79 14.00
CA TYR A 30 -2.56 19.76 15.11
C TYR A 30 -3.63 20.84 14.88
N LYS A 31 -4.03 21.11 13.64
CA LYS A 31 -5.15 22.04 13.36
C LYS A 31 -6.48 21.49 13.87
N VAL A 32 -6.65 20.18 13.89
CA VAL A 32 -7.90 19.50 14.28
C VAL A 32 -7.81 18.97 15.71
N ASP A 33 -6.68 18.36 16.08
CA ASP A 33 -6.38 17.88 17.44
C ASP A 33 -5.15 18.60 18.03
N PRO A 34 -5.34 19.74 18.72
CA PRO A 34 -4.26 20.51 19.33
C PRO A 34 -3.61 19.81 20.54
N THR A 35 -4.19 18.71 21.02
CA THR A 35 -3.71 17.98 22.20
C THR A 35 -2.69 16.90 21.86
N GLY A 36 -2.29 16.80 20.58
CA GLY A 36 -1.43 15.76 20.04
C GLY A 36 -0.17 15.45 20.86
N ASN A 37 0.22 14.18 20.80
CA ASN A 37 1.34 13.60 21.55
C ASN A 37 2.68 14.27 21.18
N PHE A 38 3.62 14.37 22.12
CA PHE A 38 4.99 14.86 21.85
C PHE A 38 5.75 13.96 20.87
N ARG A 39 5.38 12.68 20.77
CA ARG A 39 5.93 11.70 19.82
C ARG A 39 5.17 11.64 18.49
N LEU A 40 4.21 12.53 18.23
CA LEU A 40 3.36 12.47 17.04
C LEU A 40 4.16 12.44 15.73
N ALA A 41 5.26 13.18 15.63
CA ALA A 41 6.11 13.15 14.45
C ALA A 41 6.76 11.77 14.21
N ASP A 42 7.29 11.13 15.26
CA ASP A 42 7.90 9.80 15.16
C ASP A 42 6.85 8.73 14.87
N GLU A 43 5.66 8.86 15.45
CA GLU A 43 4.52 7.99 15.17
C GLU A 43 4.08 8.11 13.70
N VAL A 44 3.90 9.32 13.19
CA VAL A 44 3.54 9.58 11.78
C VAL A 44 4.62 9.04 10.83
N HIS A 45 5.89 9.31 11.12
CA HIS A 45 7.01 8.78 10.35
C HIS A 45 6.97 7.25 10.29
N THR A 46 6.87 6.61 11.45
CA THR A 46 6.81 5.14 11.57
C THR A 46 5.63 4.58 10.80
N PHE A 47 4.47 5.24 10.87
CA PHE A 47 3.27 4.80 10.18
C PHE A 47 3.42 4.87 8.66
N ILE A 48 3.96 5.98 8.15
CA ILE A 48 4.23 6.16 6.71
C ILE A 48 5.22 5.11 6.21
N GLU A 49 6.32 4.86 6.94
CA GLU A 49 7.36 3.92 6.50
C GLU A 49 6.93 2.46 6.63
N LYS A 50 6.41 2.05 7.79
CA LYS A 50 6.05 0.64 8.06
C LYS A 50 4.87 0.20 7.20
N ARG A 51 3.87 1.08 6.99
CA ARG A 51 2.71 0.77 6.14
C ARG A 51 2.88 1.22 4.69
N ARG A 52 4.01 1.84 4.34
CA ARG A 52 4.36 2.23 2.97
C ARG A 52 3.29 3.10 2.30
N LEU A 53 2.75 4.04 3.07
CA LEU A 53 1.64 4.88 2.65
C LEU A 53 2.04 5.95 1.62
N ALA A 54 3.34 6.23 1.52
CA ALA A 54 3.90 7.18 0.57
C ALA A 54 5.29 6.71 0.09
N PHE A 55 5.74 7.25 -1.05
CA PHE A 55 7.04 6.96 -1.62
C PHE A 55 8.13 7.83 -0.98
N PRO A 56 9.22 7.24 -0.49
CA PRO A 56 10.31 8.02 0.11
C PRO A 56 11.12 8.76 -0.96
N LEU A 57 11.33 10.06 -0.77
CA LEU A 57 12.16 10.91 -1.63
C LEU A 57 13.44 11.36 -0.90
N PRO A 58 14.46 11.87 -1.63
CA PRO A 58 15.66 12.42 -1.01
C PRO A 58 15.34 13.55 -0.01
N ASN A 59 16.23 13.77 0.96
CA ASN A 59 16.12 14.81 1.98
C ASN A 59 14.89 14.69 2.90
N ARG A 60 14.43 13.45 3.19
CA ARG A 60 13.29 13.15 4.08
C ARG A 60 11.95 13.72 3.58
N TYR A 61 11.83 13.86 2.27
CA TYR A 61 10.54 14.11 1.63
C TYR A 61 9.83 12.80 1.34
N TYR A 62 8.53 12.87 1.17
CA TYR A 62 7.68 11.80 0.70
C TYR A 62 6.80 12.30 -0.45
N GLN A 63 6.39 11.39 -1.31
CA GLN A 63 5.44 11.62 -2.38
C GLN A 63 4.23 10.70 -2.17
N THR A 64 3.03 11.27 -2.13
CA THR A 64 1.79 10.48 -2.06
C THR A 64 1.59 9.66 -3.34
N ARG A 65 0.80 8.58 -3.26
CA ARG A 65 0.38 7.82 -4.46
C ARG A 65 -0.34 8.70 -5.45
N ARG A 66 -1.29 9.51 -4.95
CA ARG A 66 -1.99 10.50 -5.76
C ARG A 66 -1.02 11.40 -6.50
N GLY A 67 -0.09 12.06 -5.80
CA GLY A 67 0.84 12.97 -6.44
C GLY A 67 1.82 12.30 -7.41
N TYR A 68 2.03 10.98 -7.32
CA TYR A 68 2.82 10.23 -8.31
C TYR A 68 2.00 9.77 -9.53
N PHE A 69 0.76 9.30 -9.32
CA PHE A 69 -0.06 8.68 -10.36
C PHE A 69 -1.10 9.62 -10.99
N GLU A 70 -1.42 10.76 -10.39
CA GLU A 70 -2.33 11.76 -10.98
C GLU A 70 -1.79 12.21 -12.34
N GLY A 71 -2.60 12.07 -13.39
CA GLY A 71 -2.18 12.36 -14.77
C GLY A 71 -1.32 11.28 -15.43
N ALA A 72 -0.98 10.18 -14.74
CA ALA A 72 -0.26 9.06 -15.33
C ALA A 72 -1.04 8.44 -16.49
N ARG A 73 -0.32 7.92 -17.48
CA ARG A 73 -0.92 7.26 -18.64
C ARG A 73 -0.53 5.79 -18.68
N PHE A 74 -1.46 4.95 -19.12
CA PHE A 74 -1.28 3.51 -19.23
C PHE A 74 -2.11 2.94 -20.38
N VAL A 75 -1.84 1.70 -20.75
CA VAL A 75 -2.60 0.97 -21.77
C VAL A 75 -3.49 -0.05 -21.09
N ILE A 76 -4.75 -0.11 -21.52
CA ILE A 76 -5.66 -1.23 -21.27
C ILE A 76 -5.83 -1.99 -22.58
N ARG A 77 -5.66 -3.32 -22.58
CA ARG A 77 -5.93 -4.15 -23.75
C ARG A 77 -7.22 -4.96 -23.54
N PRO A 78 -8.35 -4.56 -24.17
CA PRO A 78 -9.57 -5.35 -24.11
C PRO A 78 -9.36 -6.73 -24.72
N SER A 79 -9.93 -7.74 -24.10
CA SER A 79 -9.93 -9.11 -24.60
C SER A 79 -10.78 -9.24 -25.85
N ARG A 80 -10.58 -10.33 -26.59
CA ARG A 80 -11.43 -10.65 -27.75
C ARG A 80 -12.90 -10.76 -27.37
N LEU A 81 -13.21 -11.33 -26.20
CA LEU A 81 -14.58 -11.51 -25.72
C LEU A 81 -15.22 -10.16 -25.40
N GLU A 82 -14.48 -9.26 -24.76
CA GLU A 82 -14.92 -7.91 -24.43
C GLU A 82 -15.24 -7.09 -25.70
N ILE A 83 -14.38 -7.15 -26.71
CA ILE A 83 -14.61 -6.47 -28.00
C ILE A 83 -15.86 -7.03 -28.69
N GLN A 84 -16.05 -8.35 -28.67
CA GLN A 84 -17.21 -8.99 -29.27
C GLN A 84 -18.52 -8.61 -28.58
N ASN A 85 -18.51 -8.55 -27.24
CA ASN A 85 -19.67 -8.19 -26.43
C ASN A 85 -19.88 -6.67 -26.34
N GLY A 86 -18.88 -5.88 -26.76
CA GLY A 86 -18.92 -4.43 -26.71
C GLY A 86 -18.75 -3.86 -25.30
N ILE A 87 -18.04 -4.57 -24.44
CA ILE A 87 -17.84 -4.22 -23.04
C ILE A 87 -16.37 -4.02 -22.70
N LEU A 88 -16.10 -3.53 -21.49
CA LEU A 88 -14.80 -3.61 -20.82
C LEU A 88 -15.02 -3.88 -19.33
N ILE A 89 -14.30 -4.87 -18.80
CA ILE A 89 -14.22 -5.21 -17.39
C ILE A 89 -13.00 -4.45 -16.83
N PRO A 90 -13.19 -3.49 -15.91
CA PRO A 90 -12.06 -2.74 -15.35
C PRO A 90 -11.06 -3.66 -14.63
N GLY A 91 -11.55 -4.53 -13.75
CA GLY A 91 -10.76 -5.54 -13.06
C GLY A 91 -9.46 -4.99 -12.47
N HIS A 92 -8.36 -5.71 -12.65
CA HIS A 92 -7.01 -5.34 -12.25
C HIS A 92 -6.31 -4.39 -13.23
N ARG A 93 -6.97 -3.98 -14.33
CA ARG A 93 -6.28 -3.29 -15.43
C ARG A 93 -5.92 -1.84 -15.13
N CYS A 94 -6.46 -1.32 -14.05
CA CYS A 94 -6.08 -0.01 -13.52
C CYS A 94 -4.88 -0.10 -12.58
N LEU A 95 -4.44 -1.30 -12.15
CA LEU A 95 -3.24 -1.47 -11.32
C LEU A 95 -1.98 -0.94 -12.02
N PRO A 96 -1.12 -0.16 -11.32
CA PRO A 96 -1.22 0.35 -9.94
C PRO A 96 -1.74 1.81 -9.84
N PHE A 97 -2.47 2.28 -10.84
CA PHE A 97 -2.84 3.69 -11.05
C PHE A 97 -4.14 4.12 -10.35
N GLU A 98 -4.84 3.20 -9.70
CA GLU A 98 -6.09 3.43 -8.97
C GLU A 98 -5.87 3.84 -7.51
N ASN A 99 -6.93 4.35 -6.88
CA ASN A 99 -7.02 4.45 -5.44
C ASN A 99 -7.35 3.06 -4.86
N PRO A 100 -6.50 2.46 -3.99
CA PRO A 100 -6.75 1.15 -3.39
C PRO A 100 -7.98 1.12 -2.47
N MET A 101 -8.54 2.28 -2.12
CA MET A 101 -9.79 2.38 -1.35
C MET A 101 -11.05 2.15 -2.19
N LEU A 102 -10.92 2.07 -3.51
CA LEU A 102 -12.03 1.87 -4.45
C LEU A 102 -11.97 0.48 -5.07
N PHE A 103 -13.13 -0.14 -5.22
CA PHE A 103 -13.27 -1.38 -5.96
C PHE A 103 -13.33 -1.14 -7.48
N PRO A 104 -12.96 -2.14 -8.31
CA PRO A 104 -12.96 -1.98 -9.76
C PRO A 104 -14.31 -1.58 -10.39
N HIS A 105 -15.42 -2.01 -9.77
CA HIS A 105 -16.76 -1.65 -10.22
C HIS A 105 -17.12 -0.19 -9.91
N GLU A 106 -16.38 0.50 -9.04
CA GLU A 106 -16.59 1.90 -8.67
C GLU A 106 -15.93 2.87 -9.67
N PHE A 107 -14.87 2.43 -10.36
CA PHE A 107 -14.13 3.25 -11.32
C PHE A 107 -15.02 3.86 -12.40
N GLN A 108 -14.71 5.08 -12.82
CA GLN A 108 -15.46 5.80 -13.85
C GLN A 108 -14.58 6.06 -15.05
N PHE A 109 -15.08 5.75 -16.23
CA PHE A 109 -14.37 6.00 -17.48
C PHE A 109 -15.04 7.10 -18.27
N VAL A 110 -14.25 7.98 -18.88
CA VAL A 110 -14.71 9.11 -19.68
C VAL A 110 -14.14 8.98 -21.09
N TRP A 111 -14.99 9.17 -22.11
CA TRP A 111 -14.58 9.26 -23.51
C TRP A 111 -15.11 10.56 -24.12
N LYS A 112 -14.20 11.39 -24.63
CA LYS A 112 -14.53 12.70 -25.25
C LYS A 112 -15.39 13.62 -24.36
N GLY A 113 -15.17 13.56 -23.06
CA GLY A 113 -15.88 14.36 -22.06
C GLY A 113 -17.21 13.75 -21.58
N GLU A 114 -17.64 12.62 -22.13
CA GLU A 114 -18.85 11.93 -21.71
C GLU A 114 -18.53 10.68 -20.87
N PRO A 115 -19.22 10.46 -19.74
CA PRO A 115 -19.03 9.26 -18.93
C PRO A 115 -19.53 8.03 -19.69
N ILE A 116 -18.74 6.95 -19.64
CA ILE A 116 -19.07 5.67 -20.25
C ILE A 116 -20.09 4.96 -19.35
N PRO A 117 -21.26 4.53 -19.89
CA PRO A 117 -22.28 3.86 -19.09
C PRO A 117 -21.77 2.55 -18.50
N LYS A 118 -22.16 2.27 -17.25
CA LYS A 118 -21.99 0.96 -16.62
C LYS A 118 -23.20 0.08 -16.93
N ILE A 119 -22.94 -1.18 -17.22
CA ILE A 119 -23.94 -2.24 -17.42
C ILE A 119 -23.54 -3.48 -16.63
N THR A 120 -24.42 -4.46 -16.57
CA THR A 120 -24.18 -5.73 -15.88
C THR A 120 -23.92 -6.84 -16.89
N THR A 121 -22.94 -7.71 -16.61
CA THR A 121 -22.63 -8.91 -17.40
C THR A 121 -22.71 -10.13 -16.49
N GLU A 122 -23.47 -11.13 -16.90
CA GLU A 122 -23.68 -12.39 -16.17
C GLU A 122 -22.80 -13.49 -16.76
N GLY A 123 -22.33 -14.40 -15.92
CA GLY A 123 -21.46 -15.51 -16.31
C GLY A 123 -21.04 -16.36 -15.12
N SER A 124 -20.26 -17.43 -15.37
CA SER A 124 -19.67 -18.19 -14.28
C SER A 124 -18.48 -17.42 -13.65
N PRO A 125 -18.19 -17.59 -12.35
CA PRO A 125 -17.05 -16.94 -11.71
C PRO A 125 -15.72 -17.18 -12.42
N GLU A 126 -15.48 -18.41 -12.90
CA GLU A 126 -14.26 -18.79 -13.62
C GLU A 126 -13.99 -17.95 -14.88
N GLU A 127 -15.03 -17.45 -15.54
CA GLU A 127 -14.89 -16.57 -16.71
C GLU A 127 -14.38 -15.17 -16.31
N PHE A 128 -14.58 -14.77 -15.05
CA PHE A 128 -14.25 -13.45 -14.55
C PHE A 128 -12.93 -13.40 -13.76
N TYR A 129 -12.50 -14.50 -13.13
CA TYR A 129 -11.26 -14.55 -12.35
C TYR A 129 -10.01 -14.02 -13.07
N PRO A 130 -9.79 -14.29 -14.37
CA PRO A 130 -8.62 -13.74 -15.07
C PRO A 130 -8.54 -12.22 -15.04
N TYR A 131 -9.66 -11.50 -14.94
CA TYR A 131 -9.66 -10.03 -14.88
C TYR A 131 -9.28 -9.48 -13.50
N TYR A 132 -9.10 -10.32 -12.49
CA TYR A 132 -8.76 -9.93 -11.11
C TYR A 132 -7.45 -10.57 -10.61
N SER A 133 -6.79 -11.40 -11.42
CA SER A 133 -5.63 -12.20 -11.00
C SER A 133 -4.44 -11.38 -10.49
N LEU A 134 -4.19 -10.16 -11.01
CA LEU A 134 -3.07 -9.34 -10.56
C LEU A 134 -3.25 -8.73 -9.15
N TYR A 135 -4.46 -8.77 -8.57
CA TYR A 135 -4.66 -8.50 -7.14
C TYR A 135 -4.20 -9.68 -6.26
N GLY A 136 -3.83 -10.81 -6.87
CA GLY A 136 -3.65 -12.09 -6.22
C GLY A 136 -4.82 -13.02 -6.53
N GLU A 137 -4.53 -14.22 -7.00
CA GLU A 137 -5.52 -15.17 -7.52
C GLU A 137 -6.59 -15.51 -6.47
N GLU A 138 -6.19 -15.58 -5.21
CA GLU A 138 -7.03 -15.85 -4.04
C GLU A 138 -8.05 -14.74 -3.72
N TYR A 139 -7.84 -13.52 -4.21
CA TYR A 139 -8.72 -12.38 -3.95
C TYR A 139 -9.77 -12.18 -5.04
N ALA A 140 -9.62 -12.80 -6.22
CA ALA A 140 -10.57 -12.65 -7.32
C ALA A 140 -12.04 -12.95 -6.91
N PRO A 141 -12.36 -14.00 -6.13
CA PRO A 141 -13.72 -14.22 -5.64
C PRO A 141 -14.24 -13.09 -4.74
N GLN A 142 -13.36 -12.48 -3.95
CA GLN A 142 -13.73 -11.40 -3.01
C GLN A 142 -14.11 -10.12 -3.76
N TYR A 143 -13.39 -9.77 -4.81
CA TYR A 143 -13.73 -8.63 -5.68
C TYR A 143 -15.07 -8.83 -6.39
N ILE A 144 -15.33 -10.04 -6.90
CA ILE A 144 -16.61 -10.37 -7.55
C ILE A 144 -17.74 -10.37 -6.53
N ALA A 145 -17.55 -10.94 -5.34
CA ALA A 145 -18.52 -10.93 -4.26
C ALA A 145 -18.90 -9.49 -3.85
N ARG A 146 -17.93 -8.58 -3.81
CA ARG A 146 -18.13 -7.17 -3.45
C ARG A 146 -18.74 -6.30 -4.56
N ASP A 147 -18.83 -6.80 -5.79
CA ASP A 147 -19.40 -6.03 -6.93
C ASP A 147 -20.87 -5.65 -6.68
N ASN A 148 -21.66 -6.56 -6.10
CA ASN A 148 -23.05 -6.29 -5.73
C ASN A 148 -23.56 -7.21 -4.60
N PRO A 149 -24.66 -6.82 -3.93
CA PRO A 149 -25.20 -7.58 -2.79
C PRO A 149 -25.69 -9.00 -3.15
N ASP A 150 -26.09 -9.23 -4.40
CA ASP A 150 -26.56 -10.55 -4.85
C ASP A 150 -25.39 -11.53 -4.95
N ASN A 151 -24.24 -11.09 -5.48
CA ASN A 151 -23.01 -11.86 -5.47
C ASN A 151 -22.53 -12.13 -4.03
N GLU A 152 -22.50 -11.12 -3.16
CA GLU A 152 -22.09 -11.29 -1.74
C GLU A 152 -22.93 -12.37 -1.05
N SER A 153 -24.24 -12.36 -1.30
CA SER A 153 -25.19 -13.36 -0.80
C SER A 153 -24.92 -14.75 -1.40
N ALA A 154 -24.62 -14.83 -2.70
CA ALA A 154 -24.36 -16.09 -3.39
C ALA A 154 -23.06 -16.77 -2.90
N PHE A 155 -21.97 -16.02 -2.77
CA PHE A 155 -20.70 -16.54 -2.23
C PHE A 155 -20.81 -16.89 -0.73
N SER A 156 -21.66 -16.20 0.03
CA SER A 156 -21.88 -16.49 1.44
C SER A 156 -22.79 -17.70 1.70
N ALA A 157 -23.50 -18.20 0.68
CA ALA A 157 -24.48 -19.27 0.84
C ALA A 157 -23.84 -20.63 1.16
N ASN A 158 -22.69 -20.94 0.55
CA ASN A 158 -21.93 -22.16 0.82
C ASN A 158 -20.42 -21.86 0.84
N PRO A 159 -19.74 -21.94 2.00
CA PRO A 159 -18.30 -21.71 2.10
C PRO A 159 -17.42 -22.69 1.32
N TYR A 160 -17.98 -23.81 0.84
CA TYR A 160 -17.24 -24.89 0.18
C TYR A 160 -17.53 -25.02 -1.32
N GLU A 161 -18.47 -24.25 -1.85
CA GLU A 161 -18.85 -24.31 -3.26
C GLU A 161 -19.01 -22.91 -3.84
N GLU A 162 -18.47 -22.69 -5.03
CA GLU A 162 -18.67 -21.45 -5.76
C GLU A 162 -20.08 -21.37 -6.34
N PRO A 163 -20.66 -20.15 -6.44
CA PRO A 163 -21.94 -19.96 -7.11
C PRO A 163 -21.81 -20.33 -8.60
N GLY A 164 -22.85 -20.95 -9.16
CA GLY A 164 -22.85 -21.35 -10.56
C GLY A 164 -22.88 -20.17 -11.56
N GLU A 165 -23.42 -19.03 -11.13
CA GLU A 165 -23.55 -17.82 -11.94
C GLU A 165 -23.46 -16.59 -11.03
N VAL A 166 -22.79 -15.56 -11.53
CA VAL A 166 -22.59 -14.26 -10.88
C VAL A 166 -22.79 -13.15 -11.90
N SER A 167 -22.98 -11.93 -11.41
CA SER A 167 -23.12 -10.75 -12.26
C SER A 167 -22.06 -9.70 -11.90
N ILE A 168 -21.37 -9.13 -12.87
CA ILE A 168 -20.34 -8.11 -12.63
C ILE A 168 -20.67 -6.81 -13.35
N THR A 169 -20.18 -5.70 -12.79
CA THR A 169 -20.29 -4.37 -13.40
C THR A 169 -19.24 -4.20 -14.49
N THR A 170 -19.68 -3.86 -15.69
CA THR A 170 -18.83 -3.64 -16.86
C THR A 170 -19.16 -2.31 -17.54
N LEU A 171 -18.26 -1.82 -18.39
CA LEU A 171 -18.43 -0.57 -19.13
C LEU A 171 -18.98 -0.85 -20.53
N ASP A 172 -20.00 -0.12 -20.97
CA ASP A 172 -20.55 -0.24 -22.32
C ASP A 172 -19.71 0.55 -23.34
N LEU A 173 -18.82 -0.16 -24.03
CA LEU A 173 -17.94 0.40 -25.06
C LEU A 173 -18.45 0.19 -26.48
N ARG A 174 -19.71 -0.24 -26.68
CA ARG A 174 -20.27 -0.48 -28.04
C ARG A 174 -20.14 0.73 -28.95
N ALA A 175 -20.40 1.93 -28.43
CA ALA A 175 -20.28 3.17 -29.18
C ALA A 175 -18.81 3.47 -29.54
N LEU A 176 -17.92 3.38 -28.55
CA LEU A 176 -16.49 3.63 -28.70
C LEU A 176 -15.84 2.66 -29.70
N TYR A 177 -16.09 1.35 -29.58
CA TYR A 177 -15.53 0.35 -30.48
C TYR A 177 -16.04 0.51 -31.91
N ARG A 178 -17.33 0.87 -32.11
CA ARG A 178 -17.87 1.14 -33.44
C ARG A 178 -17.26 2.38 -34.08
N GLU A 179 -17.04 3.43 -33.28
CA GLU A 179 -16.43 4.67 -33.74
C GLU A 179 -14.95 4.49 -34.12
N THR A 180 -14.19 3.82 -33.26
CA THR A 180 -12.73 3.72 -33.38
C THR A 180 -12.27 2.57 -34.29
N GLY A 181 -13.14 1.59 -34.53
CA GLY A 181 -12.80 0.36 -35.25
C GLY A 181 -11.74 -0.45 -34.51
N LEU A 182 -11.80 -0.48 -33.18
CA LEU A 182 -10.87 -1.23 -32.34
C LEU A 182 -10.97 -2.73 -32.64
N VAL A 183 -9.82 -3.37 -32.88
CA VAL A 183 -9.72 -4.82 -33.15
C VAL A 183 -8.87 -5.50 -32.08
N PRO A 184 -9.03 -6.83 -31.87
CA PRO A 184 -8.20 -7.57 -30.92
C PRO A 184 -6.70 -7.33 -31.14
N GLY A 185 -5.96 -7.11 -30.05
CA GLY A 185 -4.55 -6.71 -30.05
C GLY A 185 -4.33 -5.20 -29.90
N ASN A 186 -5.30 -4.37 -30.32
CA ASN A 186 -5.27 -2.94 -30.02
C ASN A 186 -5.57 -2.68 -28.54
N GLY A 187 -5.08 -1.54 -28.04
CA GLY A 187 -5.30 -1.09 -26.68
C GLY A 187 -5.98 0.27 -26.63
N LEU A 188 -6.40 0.66 -25.43
CA LEU A 188 -6.91 1.97 -25.09
C LEU A 188 -5.80 2.69 -24.30
N VAL A 189 -5.41 3.87 -24.74
CA VAL A 189 -4.55 4.75 -23.94
C VAL A 189 -5.45 5.47 -22.95
N VAL A 190 -5.18 5.27 -21.67
CA VAL A 190 -5.96 5.79 -20.55
C VAL A 190 -5.09 6.74 -19.74
N GLN A 191 -5.69 7.79 -19.20
CA GLN A 191 -5.06 8.73 -18.28
C GLN A 191 -5.84 8.82 -16.97
N VAL A 192 -5.13 8.79 -15.84
CA VAL A 192 -5.70 9.10 -14.52
C VAL A 192 -6.10 10.58 -14.50
N SER A 193 -7.39 10.84 -14.34
CA SER A 193 -7.95 12.20 -14.40
C SER A 193 -8.35 12.74 -13.03
N ASP A 194 -8.82 11.85 -12.16
CA ASP A 194 -8.98 12.09 -10.73
C ASP A 194 -8.67 10.79 -10.00
N TRP A 195 -7.48 10.71 -9.41
CA TRP A 195 -7.04 9.52 -8.69
C TRP A 195 -7.93 9.22 -7.48
N LYS A 196 -8.28 10.24 -6.69
CA LYS A 196 -9.08 10.08 -5.44
C LYS A 196 -10.45 9.49 -5.75
N ALA A 197 -11.11 9.97 -6.81
CA ALA A 197 -12.43 9.51 -7.23
C ALA A 197 -12.41 8.30 -8.19
N GLY A 198 -11.23 7.79 -8.58
CA GLY A 198 -11.11 6.66 -9.51
C GLY A 198 -11.63 6.98 -10.91
N VAL A 199 -11.36 8.20 -11.42
CA VAL A 199 -11.80 8.65 -12.75
C VAL A 199 -10.67 8.54 -13.76
N PHE A 200 -10.94 7.82 -14.84
CA PHE A 200 -10.01 7.55 -15.92
C PHE A 200 -10.55 8.10 -17.25
N THR A 201 -9.73 8.84 -17.98
CA THR A 201 -10.10 9.34 -19.31
C THR A 201 -9.42 8.50 -20.37
N ILE A 202 -10.21 7.92 -21.28
CA ILE A 202 -9.68 7.29 -22.49
C ILE A 202 -9.25 8.43 -23.44
N LEU A 203 -7.98 8.44 -23.82
CA LEU A 203 -7.41 9.47 -24.68
C LEU A 203 -7.42 9.08 -26.16
N ASP A 204 -7.04 7.85 -26.46
CA ASP A 204 -6.89 7.36 -27.83
C ASP A 204 -6.90 5.82 -27.88
N VAL A 205 -6.94 5.27 -29.09
CA VAL A 205 -6.72 3.85 -29.36
C VAL A 205 -5.27 3.62 -29.74
N TRP A 206 -4.58 2.87 -28.90
CA TRP A 206 -3.25 2.37 -29.19
C TRP A 206 -3.34 1.23 -30.22
N ARG A 207 -2.74 1.43 -31.39
CA ARG A 207 -2.63 0.39 -32.41
C ARG A 207 -1.25 -0.24 -32.29
N GLU A 208 -1.23 -1.53 -32.05
CA GLU A 208 -0.01 -2.31 -31.88
C GLU A 208 0.97 -2.04 -33.03
N SER A 209 2.06 -1.34 -32.73
CA SER A 209 3.23 -1.33 -33.58
C SER A 209 4.13 -2.47 -33.10
N ALA A 210 4.53 -3.36 -34.01
CA ALA A 210 5.48 -4.44 -33.73
C ALA A 210 6.58 -3.97 -32.75
N LEU A 211 6.78 -4.70 -31.65
CA LEU A 211 7.79 -4.50 -30.60
C LEU A 211 8.69 -3.28 -30.84
N SER A 212 8.19 -2.11 -30.45
CA SER A 212 8.93 -0.88 -30.64
C SER A 212 10.06 -0.82 -29.61
N GLU A 213 11.11 -0.05 -29.93
CA GLU A 213 12.17 0.25 -28.96
C GLU A 213 11.60 0.87 -27.66
N ALA A 214 10.51 1.62 -27.76
CA ALA A 214 9.79 2.17 -26.61
C ALA A 214 9.15 1.08 -25.75
N ALA A 215 8.55 0.03 -26.34
CA ALA A 215 7.97 -1.09 -25.59
C ALA A 215 9.05 -1.91 -24.86
N ALA A 216 10.18 -2.17 -25.52
CA ALA A 216 11.30 -2.87 -24.90
C ALA A 216 11.90 -2.07 -23.74
N GLU A 217 12.05 -0.77 -23.90
CA GLU A 217 12.55 0.11 -22.84
C GLU A 217 11.57 0.24 -21.68
N TRP A 218 10.26 0.38 -21.95
CA TRP A 218 9.23 0.39 -20.91
C TRP A 218 9.26 -0.91 -20.10
N ALA A 219 9.29 -2.06 -20.78
CA ALA A 219 9.36 -3.35 -20.11
C ALA A 219 10.65 -3.52 -19.30
N ARG A 220 11.80 -3.07 -19.82
CA ARG A 220 13.08 -3.10 -19.10
C ARG A 220 13.02 -2.25 -17.82
N LEU A 221 12.42 -1.06 -17.88
CA LEU A 221 12.26 -0.18 -16.72
C LEU A 221 11.36 -0.81 -15.67
N LEU A 222 10.25 -1.43 -16.07
CA LEU A 222 9.35 -2.11 -15.15
C LEU A 222 9.99 -3.37 -14.53
N GLU A 223 10.70 -4.19 -15.32
CA GLU A 223 11.48 -5.32 -14.80
C GLU A 223 12.50 -4.87 -13.75
N GLN A 224 13.25 -3.80 -14.04
CA GLN A 224 14.20 -3.23 -13.10
C GLN A 224 13.50 -2.73 -11.83
N GLY A 225 12.35 -2.08 -11.97
CA GLY A 225 11.52 -1.65 -10.87
C GLY A 225 11.09 -2.79 -9.96
N PHE A 226 10.65 -3.91 -10.54
CA PHE A 226 10.32 -5.13 -9.80
C PHE A 226 11.51 -5.70 -9.04
N PHE A 227 12.69 -5.79 -9.67
CA PHE A 227 13.88 -6.28 -8.97
C PHE A 227 14.27 -5.39 -7.80
N THR A 228 14.22 -4.07 -7.98
CA THR A 228 14.44 -3.13 -6.87
C THR A 228 13.36 -3.27 -5.78
N ALA A 229 12.10 -3.50 -6.14
CA ALA A 229 11.05 -3.78 -5.17
C ALA A 229 11.34 -5.08 -4.39
N PHE A 230 11.71 -6.17 -5.06
CA PHE A 230 12.05 -7.43 -4.40
C PHE A 230 13.21 -7.30 -3.42
N GLU A 231 14.22 -6.49 -3.75
CA GLU A 231 15.38 -6.24 -2.89
C GLU A 231 15.05 -5.28 -1.73
N THR A 232 14.30 -4.22 -1.99
CA THR A 232 14.07 -3.13 -1.04
C THR A 232 12.91 -3.41 -0.10
N ILE A 233 11.83 -3.97 -0.63
CA ILE A 233 10.56 -4.11 0.08
C ILE A 233 10.17 -5.58 0.34
N GLY A 234 10.82 -6.52 -0.33
CA GLY A 234 10.68 -7.94 -0.10
C GLY A 234 9.35 -8.55 -0.59
N PRO A 235 9.14 -9.86 -0.31
CA PRO A 235 7.93 -10.59 -0.69
C PRO A 235 6.78 -10.43 0.32
N GLY A 236 7.03 -9.82 1.49
CA GLY A 236 6.07 -9.73 2.59
C GLY A 236 4.84 -8.84 2.33
N THR A 237 4.83 -8.07 1.24
CA THR A 237 3.69 -7.21 0.86
C THR A 237 2.93 -7.73 -0.33
N SER A 238 1.66 -7.33 -0.43
CA SER A 238 0.74 -7.77 -1.46
C SER A 238 1.24 -7.47 -2.89
N THR A 239 0.64 -8.15 -3.86
CA THR A 239 0.95 -8.00 -5.29
C THR A 239 0.74 -6.56 -5.76
N GLU A 240 -0.32 -5.90 -5.29
CA GLU A 240 -0.62 -4.50 -5.60
C GLU A 240 0.49 -3.59 -5.10
N GLU A 241 0.93 -3.76 -3.85
CA GLU A 241 2.05 -3.00 -3.28
C GLU A 241 3.35 -3.22 -4.04
N GLN A 242 3.65 -4.47 -4.39
CA GLN A 242 4.84 -4.79 -5.19
C GLN A 242 4.81 -4.09 -6.54
N LEU A 243 3.65 -4.05 -7.20
CA LEU A 243 3.47 -3.40 -8.49
C LEU A 243 3.54 -1.86 -8.38
N VAL A 244 2.90 -1.27 -7.37
CA VAL A 244 2.97 0.16 -7.05
C VAL A 244 4.43 0.61 -6.90
N PHE A 245 5.22 -0.10 -6.09
CA PHE A 245 6.63 0.21 -5.89
C PHE A 245 7.49 -0.12 -7.11
N ALA A 246 7.16 -1.16 -7.89
CA ALA A 246 7.86 -1.43 -9.15
C ALA A 246 7.74 -0.26 -10.13
N PHE A 247 6.53 0.32 -10.26
CA PHE A 247 6.32 1.52 -11.08
C PHE A 247 7.05 2.75 -10.55
N TRP A 248 7.12 2.89 -9.22
CA TRP A 248 7.87 3.97 -8.61
C TRP A 248 9.39 3.85 -8.84
N PHE A 249 9.97 2.67 -8.59
CA PHE A 249 11.39 2.40 -8.83
C PHE A 249 11.79 2.44 -10.31
N GLY A 250 10.90 2.02 -11.21
CA GLY A 250 11.10 2.14 -12.65
C GLY A 250 11.06 3.59 -13.16
N GLY A 251 10.53 4.51 -12.34
CA GLY A 251 10.58 5.95 -12.55
C GLY A 251 9.50 6.53 -13.47
N PRO A 252 9.41 7.86 -13.57
CA PRO A 252 8.28 8.57 -14.19
C PRO A 252 8.11 8.28 -15.68
N ARG A 253 9.17 7.80 -16.36
CA ARG A 253 9.10 7.44 -17.77
C ARG A 253 8.12 6.28 -18.05
N LEU A 254 7.87 5.41 -17.08
CA LEU A 254 6.82 4.39 -17.16
C LEU A 254 5.41 5.00 -17.26
N LEU A 255 5.21 6.17 -16.68
CA LEU A 255 3.93 6.90 -16.63
C LEU A 255 3.72 7.78 -17.88
N ASP A 256 4.81 8.29 -18.46
CA ASP A 256 4.76 9.19 -19.62
C ASP A 256 4.59 8.47 -20.96
N ILE A 257 5.16 7.26 -21.08
CA ILE A 257 5.24 6.50 -22.34
C ILE A 257 4.60 5.12 -22.15
N PRO A 258 3.26 5.02 -22.08
CA PRO A 258 2.61 3.74 -21.92
C PRO A 258 2.73 2.94 -23.22
N ALA A 259 3.57 1.91 -23.19
CA ALA A 259 3.90 1.12 -24.38
C ALA A 259 3.30 -0.29 -24.35
N MET A 260 2.85 -0.75 -23.18
CA MET A 260 2.28 -2.07 -22.94
C MET A 260 1.39 -2.00 -21.69
N ASP A 261 0.37 -2.85 -21.62
CA ASP A 261 -0.41 -3.11 -20.41
C ASP A 261 0.32 -4.09 -19.48
N VAL A 262 0.04 -4.02 -18.17
CA VAL A 262 0.70 -4.83 -17.15
C VAL A 262 0.43 -6.33 -17.35
N GLU A 263 -0.80 -6.71 -17.70
CA GLU A 263 -1.19 -8.10 -17.94
C GLU A 263 -0.32 -8.75 -19.04
N THR A 264 -0.16 -8.07 -20.17
CA THR A 264 0.70 -8.54 -21.27
C THR A 264 2.17 -8.58 -20.87
N PHE A 265 2.63 -7.59 -20.11
CA PHE A 265 3.99 -7.59 -19.61
C PHE A 265 4.25 -8.84 -18.75
N MET A 266 3.38 -9.11 -17.79
CA MET A 266 3.51 -10.21 -16.83
C MET A 266 3.38 -11.58 -17.48
N TYR A 267 2.38 -11.78 -18.34
CA TYR A 267 2.03 -13.12 -18.81
C TYR A 267 2.56 -13.46 -20.21
N SER A 268 3.01 -12.48 -20.98
CA SER A 268 3.43 -12.70 -22.38
C SER A 268 4.79 -12.12 -22.74
N TYR A 269 5.36 -11.21 -21.94
CA TYR A 269 6.61 -10.53 -22.28
C TYR A 269 7.80 -10.94 -21.41
N THR A 270 7.69 -10.83 -20.08
CA THR A 270 8.81 -11.16 -19.18
C THR A 270 8.91 -12.67 -18.99
N GLU A 271 10.14 -13.17 -18.98
CA GLU A 271 10.48 -14.54 -18.60
C GLU A 271 11.20 -14.57 -17.23
N LYS A 272 11.33 -13.40 -16.57
CA LYS A 272 12.16 -13.24 -15.37
C LYS A 272 11.35 -13.03 -14.10
N ILE A 273 10.09 -12.67 -14.23
CA ILE A 273 9.17 -12.41 -13.12
C ILE A 273 7.99 -13.36 -13.30
N ASP A 274 7.54 -13.95 -12.20
CA ASP A 274 6.41 -14.88 -12.18
C ASP A 274 5.55 -14.65 -10.94
N THR A 275 4.33 -15.20 -10.95
CA THR A 275 3.44 -15.24 -9.80
C THR A 275 3.70 -16.52 -9.02
N VAL A 276 4.21 -16.39 -7.80
CA VAL A 276 4.67 -17.50 -6.96
C VAL A 276 3.88 -17.55 -5.67
N SER A 277 3.56 -18.76 -5.20
CA SER A 277 2.87 -18.96 -3.93
C SER A 277 3.73 -18.50 -2.75
N TYR A 278 3.10 -17.79 -1.81
CA TYR A 278 3.66 -17.33 -0.55
C TYR A 278 2.64 -17.57 0.57
N GLY A 279 2.78 -18.68 1.28
CA GLY A 279 1.79 -19.10 2.27
C GLY A 279 0.45 -19.45 1.61
N MET A 280 -0.61 -18.71 1.96
CA MET A 280 -1.95 -18.85 1.37
C MET A 280 -2.21 -17.88 0.22
N GLU A 281 -1.23 -17.03 -0.09
CA GLU A 281 -1.38 -15.94 -1.04
C GLU A 281 -0.40 -16.07 -2.19
N THR A 282 -0.57 -15.24 -3.20
CA THR A 282 0.35 -15.14 -4.34
C THR A 282 1.16 -13.85 -4.28
N ARG A 283 2.38 -13.88 -4.81
CA ARG A 283 3.31 -12.73 -4.87
C ARG A 283 4.05 -12.71 -6.19
N PHE A 284 4.47 -11.54 -6.63
CA PHE A 284 5.43 -11.43 -7.71
C PHE A 284 6.83 -11.77 -7.18
N TRP A 285 7.54 -12.62 -7.91
CA TRP A 285 8.90 -13.01 -7.58
C TRP A 285 9.73 -13.37 -8.81
N TYR A 286 11.00 -13.68 -8.60
CA TYR A 286 11.89 -14.16 -9.66
C TYR A 286 11.38 -15.48 -10.25
N ALA A 287 11.21 -15.52 -11.57
CA ALA A 287 10.74 -16.69 -12.29
C ALA A 287 11.63 -17.92 -12.01
N GLY A 288 10.99 -19.05 -11.75
CA GLY A 288 11.66 -20.32 -11.42
C GLY A 288 12.37 -20.34 -10.07
N LYS A 289 12.15 -19.35 -9.20
CA LYS A 289 12.64 -19.36 -7.82
C LYS A 289 11.48 -19.40 -6.84
N GLU A 290 11.66 -20.16 -5.77
CA GLU A 290 10.78 -20.11 -4.62
C GLU A 290 11.08 -18.86 -3.78
N ILE A 291 10.05 -18.37 -3.09
CA ILE A 291 10.22 -17.31 -2.10
C ILE A 291 10.84 -17.95 -0.86
N PRO A 292 11.98 -17.45 -0.35
CA PRO A 292 12.62 -18.06 0.80
C PRO A 292 11.72 -18.04 2.05
N ASP A 293 11.51 -19.21 2.66
CA ASP A 293 10.83 -19.34 3.97
C ASP A 293 11.57 -18.58 5.09
N GLY A 294 12.88 -18.45 4.93
CA GLY A 294 13.78 -17.68 5.80
C GLY A 294 14.07 -16.33 5.17
N HIS A 295 13.35 -15.32 5.61
CA HIS A 295 13.58 -13.94 5.19
C HIS A 295 14.94 -13.48 5.76
N PRO A 296 15.79 -12.74 5.03
CA PRO A 296 16.85 -11.93 5.67
C PRO A 296 16.27 -10.87 6.63
N TRP A 297 14.95 -10.69 6.63
CA TRP A 297 14.18 -9.81 7.51
C TRP A 297 13.51 -10.59 8.65
N ALA A 298 13.66 -11.93 8.67
CA ALA A 298 13.25 -12.80 9.78
C ALA A 298 14.35 -12.87 10.84
N GLU A 299 15.58 -12.44 10.50
CA GLU A 299 16.62 -12.13 11.49
C GLU A 299 16.36 -10.80 12.20
N ASP A 300 15.43 -9.97 11.72
CA ASP A 300 14.70 -9.04 12.58
C ASP A 300 13.59 -9.79 13.34
N GLY A 301 14.03 -10.82 14.08
CA GLY A 301 13.53 -11.05 15.43
C GLY A 301 13.96 -9.91 16.36
N SER A 302 13.84 -8.66 15.89
CA SER A 302 13.79 -7.50 16.76
C SER A 302 12.62 -7.77 17.71
N PRO A 303 12.87 -7.86 19.02
CA PRO A 303 11.79 -7.92 19.99
C PRO A 303 10.87 -6.72 19.71
N PRO A 304 9.57 -6.80 20.05
CA PRO A 304 8.56 -5.80 19.67
C PRO A 304 9.13 -4.39 19.79
N ASP A 305 9.07 -3.62 18.69
CA ASP A 305 9.54 -2.24 18.50
C ASP A 305 10.17 -1.64 19.77
N LYS A 306 11.45 -1.95 20.00
CA LYS A 306 12.19 -1.35 21.10
C LYS A 306 12.35 0.13 20.81
N THR A 307 11.90 0.98 21.71
CA THR A 307 12.23 2.41 21.64
C THR A 307 13.74 2.59 21.81
N GLU A 308 14.28 3.76 21.45
CA GLU A 308 15.71 4.08 21.65
C GLU A 308 16.19 3.79 23.08
N LEU A 309 15.31 4.00 24.07
CA LEU A 309 15.57 3.67 25.47
C LEU A 309 15.65 2.16 25.72
N GLU A 310 14.75 1.37 25.14
CA GLU A 310 14.76 -0.09 25.27
C GLU A 310 15.95 -0.72 24.55
N GLU A 311 16.37 -0.17 23.40
CA GLU A 311 17.58 -0.60 22.69
C GLU A 311 18.85 -0.29 23.48
N MET A 312 18.93 0.92 24.05
CA MET A 312 20.02 1.32 24.93
C MET A 312 20.12 0.36 26.12
N LEU A 313 19.03 0.12 26.85
CA LEU A 313 19.01 -0.79 28.01
C LEU A 313 19.35 -2.23 27.60
N TYR A 314 18.86 -2.69 26.45
CA TYR A 314 19.15 -4.01 25.94
C TYR A 314 20.66 -4.22 25.69
N THR A 315 21.38 -3.18 25.24
CA THR A 315 22.83 -3.21 25.05
C THR A 315 23.58 -3.48 26.36
N TYR A 316 23.02 -3.08 27.49
CA TYR A 316 23.55 -3.36 28.83
C TYR A 316 23.05 -4.69 29.44
N GLY A 317 22.32 -5.50 28.67
CA GLY A 317 21.74 -6.76 29.13
C GLY A 317 20.48 -6.58 29.98
N LEU A 318 19.80 -5.43 29.87
CA LEU A 318 18.53 -5.13 30.53
C LEU A 318 17.37 -5.22 29.54
N PRO A 319 16.67 -6.36 29.44
CA PRO A 319 15.49 -6.52 28.58
C PRO A 319 14.26 -5.93 29.27
N VAL A 320 14.29 -4.63 29.58
CA VAL A 320 13.21 -3.92 30.27
C VAL A 320 12.50 -3.03 29.26
N SER A 321 11.18 -3.16 29.14
CA SER A 321 10.38 -2.29 28.29
C SER A 321 10.00 -0.96 28.98
N GLU A 322 9.69 0.06 28.20
CA GLU A 322 9.16 1.35 28.67
C GLU A 322 7.94 1.15 29.57
N TYR A 323 7.06 0.19 29.27
CA TYR A 323 5.91 -0.14 30.11
C TYR A 323 6.30 -0.62 31.51
N VAL A 324 7.38 -1.41 31.61
CA VAL A 324 7.91 -1.86 32.90
C VAL A 324 8.53 -0.69 33.65
N ILE A 325 9.27 0.19 32.96
CA ILE A 325 9.82 1.42 33.54
C ILE A 325 8.72 2.33 34.08
N GLN A 326 7.66 2.56 33.29
CA GLN A 326 6.47 3.31 33.68
C GLN A 326 5.78 2.69 34.90
N SER A 327 5.78 1.36 35.03
CA SER A 327 5.23 0.66 36.20
C SER A 327 6.03 0.96 37.48
N TYR A 328 7.36 1.07 37.39
CA TYR A 328 8.19 1.53 38.51
C TYR A 328 7.89 2.97 38.92
N VAL A 329 7.63 3.85 37.94
CA VAL A 329 7.22 5.24 38.21
C VAL A 329 5.87 5.28 38.94
N ARG A 330 4.88 4.48 38.50
CA ARG A 330 3.57 4.36 39.16
C ARG A 330 3.68 3.81 40.58
N ASP A 331 4.54 2.82 40.80
CA ASP A 331 4.83 2.29 42.14
C ASP A 331 5.49 3.36 43.04
N ALA A 332 6.41 4.15 42.50
CA ALA A 332 7.03 5.27 43.24
C ALA A 332 6.01 6.34 43.63
N LEU A 333 5.09 6.70 42.73
CA LEU A 333 3.99 7.62 43.01
C LEU A 333 3.04 7.07 44.08
N TYR A 334 2.70 5.77 44.04
CA TYR A 334 1.90 5.11 45.08
C TYR A 334 2.59 5.13 46.45
N GLN A 335 3.91 4.91 46.48
CA GLN A 335 4.71 4.91 47.71
C GLN A 335 5.08 6.32 48.22
N GLN A 336 4.72 7.38 47.47
CA GLN A 336 5.15 8.77 47.73
C GLN A 336 6.68 8.91 47.78
N ASP A 337 7.39 8.11 46.98
CA ASP A 337 8.84 8.14 46.86
C ASP A 337 9.26 9.01 45.67
N ASN A 338 9.91 10.13 45.95
CA ASN A 338 10.31 11.12 44.94
C ASN A 338 11.83 11.10 44.68
N ALA A 339 12.55 10.10 45.21
CA ALA A 339 13.98 10.01 45.05
C ALA A 339 14.35 9.36 43.71
N LEU A 340 14.65 10.17 42.70
CA LEU A 340 15.10 9.72 41.37
C LEU A 340 16.26 8.69 41.43
N PRO A 341 17.30 8.85 42.29
CA PRO A 341 18.36 7.84 42.43
C PRO A 341 17.85 6.48 42.95
N ALA A 342 16.82 6.48 43.78
CA ALA A 342 16.22 5.25 44.29
C ALA A 342 15.42 4.54 43.19
N LEU A 343 14.72 5.29 42.34
CA LEU A 343 13.99 4.77 41.18
C LEU A 343 14.92 4.20 40.12
N LEU A 344 16.01 4.90 39.80
CA LEU A 344 17.07 4.41 38.90
C LEU A 344 17.65 3.09 39.40
N GLY A 345 17.95 2.98 40.71
CA GLY A 345 18.47 1.75 41.32
C GLY A 345 17.47 0.58 41.34
N ARG A 346 16.16 0.83 41.16
CA ARG A 346 15.14 -0.23 40.99
C ARG A 346 15.09 -0.76 39.56
N ILE A 347 15.42 0.08 38.57
CA ILE A 347 15.38 -0.26 37.13
C ILE A 347 16.72 -0.85 36.68
N VAL A 348 17.84 -0.28 37.13
CA VAL A 348 19.20 -0.70 36.81
C VAL A 348 19.80 -1.37 38.05
N PRO A 349 19.94 -2.70 38.06
CA PRO A 349 20.58 -3.43 39.15
C PRO A 349 22.03 -2.98 39.34
N ALA A 350 22.47 -2.92 40.61
CA ALA A 350 23.82 -2.49 41.00
C ALA A 350 25.02 -3.11 40.23
N PRO A 351 24.97 -4.36 39.70
CA PRO A 351 26.05 -4.91 38.89
C PRO A 351 26.24 -4.27 37.51
N ILE A 352 25.24 -3.51 37.03
CA ILE A 352 25.23 -2.91 35.69
C ILE A 352 25.58 -1.43 35.84
N THR A 353 26.58 -0.98 35.07
CA THR A 353 27.03 0.41 35.07
C THR A 353 26.73 1.01 33.70
N LEU A 354 25.82 1.96 33.66
CA LEU A 354 25.53 2.74 32.46
C LEU A 354 26.64 3.77 32.22
N SER A 355 26.79 4.21 30.98
CA SER A 355 27.57 5.41 30.68
C SER A 355 26.89 6.66 31.27
N LEU A 356 27.66 7.74 31.49
CA LEU A 356 27.11 9.02 31.98
C LEU A 356 26.05 9.61 31.05
N GLU A 357 26.17 9.35 29.75
CA GLU A 357 25.22 9.81 28.73
C GLU A 357 23.91 9.02 28.80
N ASP A 358 24.01 7.70 28.90
CA ASP A 358 22.86 6.78 28.98
C ASP A 358 22.11 6.92 30.32
N GLU A 359 22.84 7.15 31.42
CA GLU A 359 22.24 7.41 32.73
C GLU A 359 21.46 8.73 32.73
N LEU A 360 21.99 9.76 32.05
CA LEU A 360 21.29 11.03 31.88
C LEU A 360 20.03 10.87 31.03
N PHE A 361 20.12 10.12 29.93
CA PHE A 361 19.00 9.83 29.04
C PHE A 361 17.87 9.08 29.76
N LEU A 362 18.20 8.02 30.50
CA LEU A 362 17.22 7.29 31.34
C LEU A 362 16.63 8.19 32.42
N SER A 363 17.43 9.05 33.04
CA SER A 363 16.97 9.99 34.08
C SER A 363 15.99 11.03 33.53
N GLN A 364 16.25 11.55 32.33
CA GLN A 364 15.35 12.49 31.64
C GLN A 364 14.00 11.83 31.35
N TYR A 365 14.01 10.65 30.75
CA TYR A 365 12.81 9.87 30.49
C TYR A 365 12.01 9.60 31.77
N LEU A 366 12.67 9.22 32.86
CA LEU A 366 12.00 8.99 34.15
C LEU A 366 11.35 10.25 34.73
N MET A 367 11.98 11.41 34.59
CA MET A 367 11.41 12.67 35.05
C MET A 367 10.18 13.07 34.23
N GLU A 368 10.22 12.87 32.91
CA GLU A 368 9.10 13.16 32.01
C GLU A 368 7.88 12.29 32.34
N VAL A 369 8.08 10.97 32.45
CA VAL A 369 7.02 10.03 32.82
C VAL A 369 6.47 10.32 34.22
N TYR A 370 7.33 10.69 35.17
CA TYR A 370 6.91 11.03 36.53
C TYR A 370 6.03 12.29 36.52
N GLU A 371 6.41 13.34 35.79
CA GLU A 371 5.62 14.56 35.67
C GLU A 371 4.26 14.28 35.04
N GLU A 372 4.23 13.51 33.94
CA GLU A 372 3.00 13.13 33.25
C GLU A 372 2.03 12.37 34.17
N PHE A 373 2.52 11.31 34.81
CA PHE A 373 1.68 10.50 35.69
C PHE A 373 1.25 11.29 36.91
N SER A 374 2.10 12.14 37.50
CA SER A 374 1.73 12.94 38.67
C SER A 374 0.52 13.86 38.45
N ARG A 375 0.28 14.30 37.20
CA ARG A 375 -0.87 15.16 36.85
C ARG A 375 -2.21 14.41 36.82
N THR A 376 -2.17 13.10 36.58
CA THR A 376 -3.36 12.25 36.40
C THR A 376 -3.54 11.22 37.52
N TYR A 377 -2.51 10.98 38.33
CA TYR A 377 -2.51 10.02 39.43
C TYR A 377 -3.27 10.57 40.64
N SER A 378 -4.49 10.08 40.86
CA SER A 378 -5.27 10.33 42.09
C SER A 378 -5.15 9.13 43.02
N ILE A 379 -4.85 9.38 44.31
CA ILE A 379 -4.80 8.34 45.36
C ILE A 379 -6.20 7.91 45.77
#